data_AF-A0A1W0A2L7-F1
#
_entry.id   AF-A0A1W0A2L7-F1
#
_cell.length_a   1.000
_cell.length_b   1.000
_cell.length_c   1.000
_cell.angle_alpha   90.00
_cell.angle_beta   90.00
_cell.angle_gamma   90.00
#
_symmetry.space_group_name_H-M   'P 1'
#
loop_
_entity.id
_entity.type
_entity.pdbx_description
1 polymer ?
#
loop_
_entity_poly.entity_id
_entity_poly.type
_entity_poly.pdbx_seq_one_letter_code
_entity_poly.pdbx_strand_id
1 'polypeptide(L)'
;MMMSMRCHHLIRFCSSLPASGVALKPATTRLQGVVVGEVVKVTSHPQAERLHVCQVAIAQDADPVQIICGAPNVREGLKVPVATIGTRLTLKIPNPNEEEAKTIALVDKVLKIKKSKLRGEVSQGMICSESEIGLAEFSDGIMELDHEAQVGSSIADYLAAKEL
;
A
#
# COMPACT_ATOMS: atom_id res chain seq x y z
N MET A 1 -42.31 42.85 26.29
CA MET A 1 -41.54 44.06 25.92
C MET A 1 -40.10 43.63 25.71
N MET A 2 -39.54 43.97 24.55
CA MET A 2 -38.19 43.61 24.08
C MET A 2 -37.07 44.15 24.99
N MET A 3 -35.91 43.49 24.95
CA MET A 3 -34.55 44.04 24.76
C MET A 3 -33.55 42.89 24.99
N SER A 4 -32.97 42.23 23.98
CA SER A 4 -31.99 42.65 22.96
C SER A 4 -30.54 42.75 23.46
N MET A 5 -29.67 42.01 22.73
CA MET A 5 -28.23 42.19 22.47
C MET A 5 -27.18 41.27 23.14
N ARG A 6 -26.81 40.24 22.34
CA ARG A 6 -25.46 39.85 21.84
C ARG A 6 -24.19 40.12 22.68
N CYS A 7 -23.39 39.07 22.90
CA CYS A 7 -22.03 38.83 22.34
C CYS A 7 -21.40 37.63 23.09
N HIS A 8 -21.16 36.49 22.44
CA HIS A 8 -19.89 36.13 21.80
C HIS A 8 -18.63 36.18 22.71
N HIS A 9 -18.02 34.99 22.84
CA HIS A 9 -16.58 34.72 22.73
C HIS A 9 -15.77 34.34 23.99
N LEU A 10 -15.02 33.23 23.79
CA LEU A 10 -13.89 32.67 24.56
C LEU A 10 -14.16 31.91 25.87
N ILE A 11 -14.31 30.59 25.75
CA ILE A 11 -13.65 29.66 26.68
C ILE A 11 -12.43 29.09 25.97
N ARG A 12 -11.26 29.50 26.47
CA ARG A 12 -9.94 28.96 26.15
C ARG A 12 -9.92 27.46 26.42
N PHE A 13 -9.74 26.65 25.38
CA PHE A 13 -9.16 25.32 25.51
C PHE A 13 -7.73 25.38 24.98
N CYS A 14 -6.82 25.83 25.85
CA CYS A 14 -5.39 25.61 25.67
C CYS A 14 -4.99 24.60 26.73
N SER A 15 -5.00 23.33 26.34
CA SER A 15 -4.35 22.25 27.05
C SER A 15 -3.47 21.54 26.02
N SER A 16 -2.23 21.99 25.94
CA SER A 16 -1.02 21.19 25.69
C SER A 16 -1.28 19.81 25.04
N LEU A 17 -1.31 19.79 23.71
CA LEU A 17 -1.12 18.55 22.96
C LEU A 17 0.37 18.20 22.98
N PRO A 18 0.77 17.02 23.48
CA PRO A 18 2.11 16.52 23.26
C PRO A 18 2.29 16.12 21.80
N ALA A 19 3.54 16.26 21.38
CA ALA A 19 4.20 15.76 20.18
C ALA A 19 3.48 14.67 19.36
N SER A 20 3.47 14.89 18.05
CA SER A 20 3.70 13.90 16.99
C SER A 20 3.21 12.47 17.27
N GLY A 21 1.90 12.28 17.20
CA GLY A 21 1.29 10.96 17.07
C GLY A 21 0.39 10.97 15.84
N VAL A 22 0.91 10.51 14.70
CA VAL A 22 0.09 10.27 13.51
C VAL A 22 -0.86 9.14 13.88
N ALA A 23 -2.10 9.47 14.21
CA ALA A 23 -3.16 8.50 14.41
C ALA A 23 -3.51 7.84 13.06
N LEU A 24 -2.77 6.81 12.67
CA LEU A 24 -3.05 6.00 11.48
C LEU A 24 -4.18 5.01 11.75
N LYS A 25 -5.43 5.46 11.89
CA LYS A 25 -6.61 4.60 11.64
C LYS A 25 -7.61 5.41 10.81
N PRO A 26 -7.90 5.02 9.55
CA PRO A 26 -8.25 3.66 9.13
C PRO A 26 -7.46 3.20 7.88
N ALA A 27 -6.30 2.57 8.07
CA ALA A 27 -5.59 1.91 6.95
C ALA A 27 -6.31 0.64 6.46
N THR A 28 -7.10 -0.01 7.32
CA THR A 28 -7.71 -1.33 7.06
C THR A 28 -8.74 -1.34 5.91
N THR A 29 -9.54 -0.28 5.74
CA THR A 29 -10.53 -0.22 4.64
C THR A 29 -9.87 0.00 3.27
N ARG A 30 -8.69 0.64 3.22
CA ARG A 30 -7.99 0.95 1.96
C ARG A 30 -7.24 -0.24 1.37
N LEU A 31 -7.05 -1.31 2.14
CA LEU A 31 -6.26 -2.50 1.78
C LEU A 31 -7.12 -3.74 1.50
N GLN A 32 -8.42 -3.57 1.28
CA GLN A 32 -9.31 -4.68 0.95
C GLN A 32 -8.88 -5.37 -0.35
N GLY A 33 -8.43 -6.63 -0.24
CA GLY A 33 -7.94 -7.45 -1.35
C GLY A 33 -6.42 -7.50 -1.50
N VAL A 34 -5.68 -6.91 -0.56
CA VAL A 34 -4.24 -7.10 -0.42
C VAL A 34 -3.98 -8.21 0.61
N VAL A 35 -3.22 -9.21 0.20
CA VAL A 35 -2.91 -10.39 1.01
C VAL A 35 -1.41 -10.50 1.21
N VAL A 36 -0.98 -11.18 2.26
CA VAL A 36 0.40 -11.57 2.46
C VAL A 36 0.73 -12.66 1.44
N GLY A 37 1.73 -12.44 0.59
CA GLY A 37 2.27 -13.42 -0.33
C GLY A 37 3.72 -13.77 -0.02
N GLU A 38 4.18 -14.93 -0.48
CA GLU A 38 5.58 -15.36 -0.38
C GLU A 38 6.17 -15.56 -1.78
N VAL A 39 7.33 -14.97 -2.02
CA VAL A 39 8.04 -15.08 -3.29
C VAL A 39 8.76 -16.43 -3.33
N VAL A 40 8.22 -17.38 -4.08
CA VAL A 40 8.76 -18.74 -4.19
C VAL A 40 9.92 -18.80 -5.18
N LYS A 41 9.85 -18.01 -6.26
CA LYS A 41 10.87 -18.01 -7.32
C LYS A 41 11.00 -16.64 -7.96
N VAL A 42 12.23 -16.22 -8.25
CA VAL A 42 12.51 -14.99 -8.99
C VAL A 42 13.34 -15.32 -10.23
N THR A 43 12.95 -14.79 -11.38
CA THR A 43 13.71 -14.95 -12.63
C THR A 43 13.77 -13.62 -13.36
N SER A 44 14.89 -13.31 -14.00
CA SER A 44 15.02 -12.07 -14.78
C SER A 44 14.08 -12.09 -15.98
N HIS A 45 13.49 -10.94 -16.29
CA HIS A 45 12.55 -10.82 -17.38
C HIS A 45 13.28 -10.87 -18.74
N PRO A 46 12.86 -11.73 -19.70
CA PRO A 46 13.62 -11.97 -20.94
C PRO A 46 13.72 -10.74 -21.86
N GLN A 47 12.74 -9.83 -21.78
CA GLN A 47 12.69 -8.61 -22.61
C GLN A 47 12.89 -7.30 -21.82
N ALA A 48 13.29 -7.36 -20.55
CA ALA A 48 13.47 -6.16 -19.72
C ALA A 48 14.47 -6.39 -18.59
N GLU A 49 15.58 -5.64 -18.60
CA GLU A 49 16.68 -5.79 -17.64
C GLU A 49 16.30 -5.41 -16.21
N ARG A 50 15.37 -4.46 -16.05
CA ARG A 50 14.93 -3.94 -14.73
C ARG A 50 13.67 -4.61 -14.18
N LEU A 51 13.17 -5.66 -14.84
CA LEU A 51 11.97 -6.37 -14.41
C LEU A 51 12.31 -7.81 -14.06
N HIS A 52 11.58 -8.33 -13.09
CA HIS A 52 11.68 -9.69 -12.60
C HIS A 52 10.33 -10.38 -12.73
N VAL A 53 10.36 -11.61 -13.23
CA VAL A 53 9.23 -12.53 -13.23
C VAL A 53 9.27 -13.27 -11.90
N CYS A 54 8.29 -12.98 -11.03
CA CYS A 54 8.21 -13.56 -9.70
C CYS A 54 7.05 -14.56 -9.65
N GLN A 55 7.28 -15.73 -9.08
CA GLN A 55 6.22 -16.67 -8.70
C GLN A 55 5.91 -16.44 -7.22
N VAL A 56 4.68 -16.04 -6.93
CA VAL A 56 4.28 -15.62 -5.58
C VAL A 56 3.14 -16.51 -5.08
N ALA A 57 3.36 -17.20 -3.96
CA ALA A 57 2.31 -17.94 -3.28
C ALA A 57 1.45 -16.96 -2.50
N ILE A 58 0.14 -16.92 -2.79
CA ILE A 58 -0.83 -16.03 -2.15
C ILE A 58 -1.82 -16.77 -1.25
N ALA A 59 -1.74 -18.09 -1.20
CA ALA A 59 -2.50 -18.95 -0.30
C ALA A 59 -1.73 -20.26 -0.09
N GLN A 60 -2.00 -20.98 1.00
CA GLN A 60 -1.29 -22.21 1.36
C GLN A 60 -1.58 -23.37 0.39
N ASP A 61 -2.79 -23.43 -0.17
CA ASP A 61 -3.26 -24.52 -1.03
C ASP A 61 -3.52 -24.09 -2.48
N ALA A 62 -2.88 -23.01 -2.95
CA ALA A 62 -3.06 -22.51 -4.30
C ALA A 62 -1.73 -22.49 -5.06
N ASP A 63 -1.81 -22.70 -6.38
CA ASP A 63 -0.65 -22.54 -7.25
C ASP A 63 -0.09 -21.12 -7.17
N PRO A 64 1.24 -20.94 -7.13
CA PRO A 64 1.86 -19.63 -7.19
C PRO A 64 1.40 -18.85 -8.41
N VAL A 65 1.15 -17.55 -8.21
CA VAL A 65 0.77 -16.65 -9.29
C VAL A 65 1.98 -15.93 -9.86
N GLN A 66 2.00 -15.75 -11.18
CA GLN A 66 3.04 -14.99 -11.85
C GLN A 66 2.78 -13.49 -11.68
N ILE A 67 3.73 -12.77 -11.10
CA ILE A 67 3.67 -11.32 -10.92
C ILE A 67 4.98 -10.71 -11.40
N ILE A 68 4.87 -9.66 -12.22
CA ILE A 68 6.05 -8.90 -12.67
C ILE A 68 6.35 -7.81 -11.65
N CYS A 69 7.58 -7.80 -11.13
CA CYS A 69 8.06 -6.83 -10.17
C CYS A 69 9.29 -6.10 -10.72
N GLY A 70 9.36 -4.79 -10.52
CA GLY A 70 10.54 -3.98 -10.88
C GLY A 70 11.36 -3.51 -9.69
N ALA A 71 11.02 -3.95 -8.47
CA ALA A 71 11.70 -3.51 -7.27
C ALA A 71 13.06 -4.20 -7.12
N PRO A 72 14.12 -3.48 -6.76
CA PRO A 72 15.49 -4.03 -6.71
C PRO A 72 15.70 -5.01 -5.55
N ASN A 73 14.84 -4.96 -4.52
CA ASN A 73 14.96 -5.78 -3.32
C ASN A 73 14.19 -7.11 -3.40
N VAL A 74 13.56 -7.44 -4.54
CA VAL A 74 12.83 -8.70 -4.70
C VAL A 74 13.78 -9.90 -4.73
N ARG A 75 13.50 -10.89 -3.88
CA ARG A 75 14.29 -12.13 -3.74
C ARG A 75 13.40 -13.29 -3.28
N GLU A 76 13.88 -14.50 -3.48
CA GLU A 76 13.18 -15.73 -3.06
C GLU A 76 13.09 -15.83 -1.53
N GLY A 77 11.98 -16.36 -1.02
CA GLY A 77 11.66 -16.48 0.40
C GLY A 77 11.14 -15.20 1.07
N LEU A 78 10.99 -14.10 0.32
CA LEU A 78 10.42 -12.86 0.86
C LEU A 78 8.91 -12.95 1.05
N LYS A 79 8.44 -12.48 2.21
CA LYS A 79 7.03 -12.22 2.45
C LYS A 79 6.70 -10.77 2.13
N VAL A 80 5.70 -10.56 1.30
CA VAL A 80 5.41 -9.26 0.68
C VAL A 80 3.89 -9.05 0.59
N PRO A 81 3.40 -7.80 0.65
CA PRO A 81 2.00 -7.52 0.39
C PRO A 81 1.72 -7.65 -1.12
N VAL A 82 0.70 -8.43 -1.46
CA VAL A 82 0.29 -8.71 -2.83
C VAL A 82 -1.14 -8.25 -3.05
N ALA A 83 -1.32 -7.31 -3.98
CA ALA A 83 -2.64 -6.94 -4.45
C ALA A 83 -3.11 -7.91 -5.54
N THR A 84 -4.16 -8.66 -5.21
CA THR A 84 -4.75 -9.67 -6.09
C THR A 84 -5.61 -9.06 -7.21
N ILE A 85 -5.96 -9.84 -8.22
CA ILE A 85 -6.83 -9.38 -9.32
C ILE A 85 -8.21 -9.01 -8.77
N GLY A 86 -8.70 -7.84 -9.15
CA GLY A 86 -9.99 -7.31 -8.70
C GLY A 86 -9.87 -6.33 -7.53
N THR A 87 -8.73 -6.34 -6.84
CA THR A 87 -8.41 -5.42 -5.74
C THR A 87 -8.42 -3.97 -6.20
N ARG A 88 -8.94 -3.09 -5.33
CA ARG A 88 -8.93 -1.64 -5.52
C ARG A 88 -7.95 -1.03 -4.52
N LEU A 89 -6.77 -0.66 -5.00
CA LEU A 89 -5.79 0.07 -4.21
C LEU A 89 -6.08 1.56 -4.28
N THR A 90 -6.19 2.22 -3.13
CA THR A 90 -6.28 3.68 -3.08
C THR A 90 -4.89 4.25 -2.82
N LEU A 91 -4.22 4.68 -3.87
CA LEU A 91 -2.89 5.27 -3.79
C LEU A 91 -2.99 6.78 -3.56
N LYS A 92 -2.08 7.32 -2.76
CA LYS A 92 -1.83 8.76 -2.69
C LYS A 92 -0.78 9.11 -3.73
N ILE A 93 -1.18 9.83 -4.77
CA ILE A 93 -0.28 10.23 -5.85
C ILE A 93 -0.25 11.76 -5.90
N PRO A 94 0.89 12.40 -6.19
CA PRO A 94 0.94 13.83 -6.48
C PRO A 94 -0.05 14.20 -7.58
N ASN A 95 -0.78 15.30 -7.41
CA ASN A 95 -1.72 15.79 -8.41
C ASN A 95 -0.97 16.09 -9.74
N PRO A 96 -1.28 15.38 -10.85
CA PRO A 96 -0.58 15.58 -12.13
C PRO A 96 -0.88 16.92 -12.81
N ASN A 97 -1.86 17.68 -12.30
CA ASN A 97 -2.27 18.96 -12.87
C ASN A 97 -1.58 20.19 -12.23
N GLU A 98 -0.64 19.97 -11.31
CA GLU A 98 0.18 21.04 -10.73
C GLU A 98 1.65 20.73 -11.04
N GLU A 99 2.24 21.46 -12.01
CA GLU A 99 3.64 21.30 -12.44
C GLU A 99 4.66 21.73 -11.37
N GLU A 100 4.23 22.35 -10.28
CA GLU A 100 5.12 22.81 -9.21
C GLU A 100 5.14 21.83 -8.02
N ALA A 101 6.16 20.98 -8.02
CA ALA A 101 6.48 19.95 -7.03
C ALA A 101 6.80 20.45 -5.60
N LYS A 102 6.19 21.54 -5.12
CA LYS A 102 6.50 22.17 -3.83
C LYS A 102 5.39 22.17 -2.80
N THR A 103 4.14 21.93 -3.21
CA THR A 103 3.01 21.70 -2.29
C THR A 103 2.25 20.48 -2.79
N ILE A 104 2.68 19.28 -2.37
CA ILE A 104 2.12 18.02 -2.88
C ILE A 104 0.71 17.85 -2.30
N ALA A 105 -0.30 18.34 -3.04
CA ALA A 105 -1.67 17.91 -2.81
C ALA A 105 -1.77 16.43 -3.21
N LEU A 106 -1.71 15.54 -2.21
CA LEU A 106 -1.90 14.10 -2.39
C LEU A 106 -3.36 13.85 -2.77
N VAL A 107 -3.59 13.35 -3.98
CA VAL A 107 -4.93 12.93 -4.43
C VAL A 107 -5.11 11.43 -4.25
N ASP A 108 -6.28 11.05 -3.73
CA ASP A 108 -6.67 9.65 -3.60
C ASP A 108 -7.05 9.09 -4.98
N LYS A 109 -6.15 8.31 -5.59
CA LYS A 109 -6.40 7.62 -6.86
C LYS A 109 -6.66 6.14 -6.63
N VAL A 110 -7.84 5.67 -7.05
CA VAL A 110 -8.19 4.26 -6.98
C VAL A 110 -7.67 3.52 -8.21
N LEU A 111 -6.68 2.65 -8.03
CA LEU A 111 -6.19 1.71 -9.04
C LEU A 111 -6.88 0.35 -8.87
N LYS A 112 -7.53 -0.12 -9.93
CA LYS A 112 -8.08 -1.48 -9.99
C LYS A 112 -7.04 -2.43 -10.58
N ILE A 113 -6.60 -3.41 -9.79
CA ILE A 113 -5.69 -4.45 -10.25
C ILE A 113 -6.42 -5.38 -11.20
N LYS A 114 -5.83 -5.56 -12.38
CA LYS A 114 -6.33 -6.43 -13.44
C LYS A 114 -5.15 -7.23 -13.98
N LYS A 115 -5.45 -8.40 -14.55
CA LYS A 115 -4.48 -9.15 -15.33
C LYS A 115 -3.96 -8.27 -16.47
N SER A 116 -2.65 -8.09 -16.53
CA SER A 116 -1.98 -7.27 -17.55
C SER A 116 -0.82 -8.04 -18.16
N LYS A 117 -0.38 -7.60 -19.35
CA LYS A 117 0.78 -8.18 -20.02
C LYS A 117 1.85 -7.10 -20.13
N LEU A 118 2.98 -7.31 -19.46
CA LEU A 118 4.13 -6.41 -19.52
C LEU A 118 5.19 -7.08 -20.38
N ARG A 119 5.52 -6.46 -21.53
CA ARG A 119 6.63 -6.88 -22.40
C ARG A 119 6.65 -8.40 -22.68
N GLY A 120 5.51 -8.97 -23.05
CA GLY A 120 5.44 -10.41 -23.36
C GLY A 120 5.03 -11.32 -22.20
N GLU A 121 5.23 -10.88 -20.95
CA GLU A 121 4.93 -11.67 -19.76
C GLU A 121 3.63 -11.25 -19.09
N VAL A 122 2.90 -12.23 -18.55
CA VAL A 122 1.64 -11.99 -17.84
C VAL A 122 1.93 -11.61 -16.38
N SER A 123 1.26 -10.58 -15.88
CA SER A 123 1.20 -10.26 -14.45
C SER A 123 -0.23 -10.45 -13.93
N GLN A 124 -0.37 -11.28 -12.90
CA GLN A 124 -1.64 -11.61 -12.24
C GLN A 124 -1.79 -10.90 -10.89
N GLY A 125 -1.11 -9.77 -10.71
CA GLY A 125 -1.18 -8.99 -9.49
C GLY A 125 -0.15 -7.87 -9.49
N MET A 126 0.05 -7.31 -8.30
CA MET A 126 1.05 -6.30 -8.03
C MET A 126 1.63 -6.58 -6.64
N ILE A 127 2.96 -6.63 -6.53
CA ILE A 127 3.65 -6.61 -5.24
C ILE A 127 3.73 -5.15 -4.80
N CYS A 128 3.32 -4.87 -3.57
CA CYS A 128 3.18 -3.50 -3.09
C CYS A 128 4.37 -3.04 -2.22
N SER A 129 4.71 -1.76 -2.34
CA SER A 129 5.58 -1.04 -1.40
C SER A 129 4.81 -0.48 -0.21
N GLU A 130 5.54 0.02 0.79
CA GLU A 130 4.95 0.72 1.95
C GLU A 130 4.19 1.99 1.54
N SER A 131 4.68 2.69 0.52
CA SER A 131 4.00 3.89 -0.01
C SER A 131 2.72 3.52 -0.76
N GLU A 132 2.71 2.39 -1.47
CA GLU A 132 1.53 1.93 -2.19
C GLU A 132 0.40 1.45 -1.28
N ILE A 133 0.73 0.93 -0.10
CA ILE A 133 -0.28 0.58 0.91
C ILE A 133 -0.57 1.73 1.90
N GLY A 134 0.06 2.89 1.70
CA GLY A 134 -0.20 4.10 2.48
C GLY A 134 0.38 4.10 3.90
N LEU A 135 1.41 3.29 4.15
CA LEU A 135 2.19 3.32 5.41
C LEU A 135 3.30 4.38 5.39
N ALA A 136 3.86 4.66 4.21
CA ALA A 136 4.90 5.67 4.01
C ALA A 136 4.51 6.68 2.92
N GLU A 137 5.16 7.85 2.88
CA GLU A 137 4.98 8.81 1.79
C GLU A 137 5.79 8.41 0.55
N PHE A 138 6.98 7.84 0.76
CA PHE A 138 7.90 7.39 -0.27
C PHE A 138 8.54 6.06 0.14
N SER A 139 8.86 5.22 -0.84
CA SER A 139 9.56 3.95 -0.63
C SER A 139 10.36 3.60 -1.89
N ASP A 140 11.61 3.17 -1.72
CA ASP A 140 12.53 2.81 -2.81
C ASP A 140 12.38 1.35 -3.28
N GLY A 141 11.49 0.58 -2.65
CA GLY A 141 11.34 -0.86 -2.92
C GLY A 141 10.01 -1.44 -2.44
N ILE A 142 9.88 -2.76 -2.55
CA ILE A 142 8.71 -3.48 -2.01
C ILE A 142 8.80 -3.59 -0.50
N MET A 143 7.65 -3.68 0.16
CA MET A 143 7.58 -3.87 1.60
C MET A 143 7.98 -5.32 1.94
N GLU A 144 8.92 -5.45 2.87
CA GLU A 144 9.32 -6.74 3.43
C GLU A 144 8.54 -7.00 4.72
N LEU A 145 7.85 -8.15 4.77
CA LEU A 145 7.12 -8.60 5.94
C LEU A 145 7.96 -9.59 6.74
N ASP A 146 7.55 -9.81 7.99
CA ASP A 146 8.21 -10.78 8.86
C ASP A 146 8.02 -12.20 8.32
N HIS A 147 8.98 -13.09 8.56
CA HIS A 147 8.88 -14.50 8.22
C HIS A 147 7.75 -15.20 8.99
N GLU A 148 7.27 -14.64 10.10
CA GLU A 148 6.10 -15.15 10.81
C GLU A 148 4.75 -14.79 10.13
N ALA A 149 4.75 -13.90 9.13
CA ALA A 149 3.53 -13.48 8.46
C ALA A 149 2.84 -14.66 7.74
N GLN A 150 1.56 -14.89 8.01
CA GLN A 150 0.85 -16.02 7.42
C GLN A 150 0.48 -15.73 5.96
N VAL A 151 0.98 -16.54 5.02
CA VAL A 151 0.65 -16.41 3.59
C VAL A 151 -0.86 -16.60 3.37
N GLY A 152 -1.45 -15.69 2.60
CA GLY A 152 -2.88 -15.60 2.32
C GLY A 152 -3.71 -14.85 3.36
N SER A 153 -3.12 -14.47 4.50
CA SER A 153 -3.79 -13.56 5.43
C SER A 153 -3.94 -12.16 4.82
N SER A 154 -4.97 -11.43 5.25
CA SER A 154 -5.16 -10.03 4.86
C SER A 154 -4.03 -9.18 5.43
N ILE A 155 -3.43 -8.31 4.62
CA ILE A 155 -2.39 -7.40 5.11
C ILE A 155 -2.93 -6.44 6.18
N ALA A 156 -4.21 -6.07 6.06
CA ALA A 156 -4.87 -5.20 7.02
C ALA A 156 -4.91 -5.83 8.42
N ASP A 157 -5.16 -7.15 8.48
CA ASP A 157 -5.22 -7.91 9.72
C ASP A 157 -3.81 -8.11 10.29
N TYR A 158 -2.82 -8.40 9.43
CA TYR A 158 -1.42 -8.51 9.83
C TYR A 158 -0.88 -7.21 10.44
N LEU A 159 -1.14 -6.06 9.81
CA LEU A 159 -0.73 -4.76 10.33
C LEU A 159 -1.45 -4.42 11.64
N ALA A 160 -2.74 -4.70 11.73
CA ALA A 160 -3.51 -4.49 12.96
C ALA A 160 -3.01 -5.37 14.12
N ALA A 161 -2.53 -6.58 13.85
CA ALA A 161 -1.95 -7.46 14.85
C ALA A 161 -0.54 -7.04 15.30
N LYS A 162 0.22 -6.35 14.44
CA LYS A 162 1.60 -5.91 14.73
C LYS A 162 1.68 -4.57 15.50
N GLU A 163 0.60 -3.78 15.52
CA GLU A 163 0.52 -2.50 16.27
C GLU A 163 0.18 -2.67 17.77
N LEU A 164 0.52 -3.80 18.40
CA LEU A 164 0.33 -4.06 19.83
C LEU A 164 1.63 -4.13 20.61
#